data_AF-A0A2J5PB35-F1
#
_entry.id   AF-A0A2J5PB35-F1
#
_cell.length_a   1.000
_cell.length_b   1.000
_cell.length_c   1.000
_cell.angle_alpha   90.00
_cell.angle_beta   90.00
_cell.angle_gamma   90.00
#
_symmetry.space_group_name_H-M   'P 1'
#
loop_
_entity.id
_entity.type
_entity.pdbx_description
1 polymer ?
#
loop_
_entity_poly.entity_id
_entity_poly.type
_entity_poly.pdbx_seq_one_letter_code
_entity_poly.pdbx_strand_id
1 'polypeptide(L)'
;VTHCPELAAGLPIPRLPAEILGAQGADVMQNRAKIVESDGQDVTARYQLAAWLALKAAQEEGCTAALLTDGSPTCGSQFIYDGTFNGQRKPGAGVAAALLREYGITVFSEQQLPQLLAWMEQRESDDDSM
;
A
#
# COMPACT_ATOMS: atom_id res chain seq x y z
N VAL A 1 5.45 -10.45 -9.16
CA VAL A 1 5.17 -11.20 -7.92
C VAL A 1 3.75 -10.91 -7.42
N THR A 2 3.02 -11.93 -6.93
CA THR A 2 1.73 -11.74 -6.24
C THR A 2 1.98 -11.73 -4.74
N HIS A 3 1.56 -10.69 -4.03
CA HIS A 3 1.89 -10.51 -2.62
C HIS A 3 0.73 -9.86 -1.85
N CYS A 4 0.37 -10.44 -0.70
CA CYS A 4 -0.54 -9.82 0.26
C CYS A 4 0.28 -9.38 1.49
N PRO A 5 0.49 -8.06 1.67
CA PRO A 5 1.33 -7.55 2.76
C PRO A 5 0.82 -7.98 4.15
N GLU A 6 -0.50 -7.96 4.34
CA GLU A 6 -1.14 -8.27 5.63
C GLU A 6 -0.97 -9.76 5.98
N LEU A 7 -1.08 -10.66 5.01
CA LEU A 7 -0.80 -12.08 5.25
C LEU A 7 0.67 -12.35 5.50
N ALA A 8 1.57 -11.67 4.77
CA ALA A 8 3.01 -11.79 4.98
C ALA A 8 3.41 -11.37 6.41
N ALA A 9 2.73 -10.39 6.99
CA ALA A 9 2.90 -9.96 8.37
C ALA A 9 2.17 -10.84 9.42
N GLY A 10 1.54 -11.94 8.98
CA GLY A 10 0.89 -12.91 9.86
C GLY A 10 -0.50 -12.52 10.35
N LEU A 11 -1.19 -11.57 9.69
CA LEU A 11 -2.58 -11.26 10.04
C LEU A 11 -3.52 -12.41 9.60
N PRO A 12 -4.57 -12.72 10.39
CA PRO A 12 -5.47 -13.84 10.09
C PRO A 12 -6.48 -13.53 8.96
N ILE A 13 -7.18 -14.58 8.53
CA ILE A 13 -8.37 -14.50 7.66
C ILE A 13 -9.50 -15.35 8.30
N PRO A 14 -10.68 -14.77 8.58
CA PRO A 14 -11.00 -13.34 8.50
C PRO A 14 -10.27 -12.53 9.59
N ARG A 15 -10.25 -11.20 9.45
CA ARG A 15 -9.77 -10.24 10.44
C ARG A 15 -10.71 -9.05 10.52
N LEU A 16 -10.60 -8.27 11.59
CA LEU A 16 -11.37 -7.05 11.74
C LEU A 16 -10.95 -6.00 10.70
N PRO A 17 -11.87 -5.12 10.26
CA PRO A 17 -11.51 -3.94 9.49
C PRO A 17 -10.54 -3.07 10.29
N ALA A 18 -9.54 -2.52 9.62
CA ALA A 18 -8.58 -1.58 10.20
C ALA A 18 -8.49 -0.31 9.34
N GLU A 19 -8.33 0.85 9.99
CA GLU A 19 -8.25 2.15 9.34
C GLU A 19 -7.13 3.02 9.94
N ILE A 20 -6.57 3.94 9.14
CA ILE A 20 -5.58 4.92 9.60
C ILE A 20 -6.32 6.11 10.23
N LEU A 21 -6.05 6.39 11.50
CA LEU A 21 -6.72 7.47 12.23
C LEU A 21 -6.25 8.86 11.75
N GLY A 22 -7.12 9.60 11.05
CA GLY A 22 -6.92 11.02 10.76
C GLY A 22 -5.70 11.38 9.89
N ALA A 23 -4.94 10.40 9.42
CA ALA A 23 -3.67 10.58 8.70
C ALA A 23 -3.56 9.63 7.49
N GLN A 24 -2.36 9.46 6.95
CA GLN A 24 -2.06 8.53 5.85
C GLN A 24 -0.86 7.62 6.16
N GLY A 25 -0.59 6.65 5.29
CA GLY A 25 0.40 5.60 5.50
C GLY A 25 1.82 6.11 5.77
N ALA A 26 2.24 7.20 5.10
CA ALA A 26 3.55 7.82 5.37
C ALA A 26 3.69 8.30 6.82
N ASP A 27 2.62 8.84 7.41
CA ASP A 27 2.65 9.28 8.82
C ASP A 27 2.74 8.09 9.77
N VAL A 28 2.08 6.98 9.44
CA VAL A 28 2.19 5.74 10.21
C VAL A 28 3.61 5.19 10.14
N MET A 29 4.24 5.15 8.96
CA MET A 29 5.63 4.69 8.81
C MET A 29 6.62 5.56 9.59
N GLN A 30 6.29 6.84 9.82
CA GLN A 30 7.08 7.79 10.58
C GLN A 30 6.65 7.88 12.07
N ASN A 31 5.84 6.92 12.55
CA ASN A 31 5.33 6.84 13.91
C ASN A 31 4.54 8.08 14.39
N ARG A 32 3.92 8.83 13.47
CA ARG A 32 3.08 10.00 13.75
C ARG A 32 1.58 9.70 13.73
N ALA A 33 1.18 8.53 13.27
CA ALA A 33 -0.20 8.11 13.21
C ALA A 33 -0.35 6.62 13.55
N LYS A 34 -1.59 6.21 13.79
CA LYS A 34 -1.94 4.85 14.20
C LYS A 34 -2.87 4.21 13.19
N ILE A 35 -2.77 2.89 13.11
CA ILE A 35 -3.77 2.02 12.49
C ILE A 35 -4.45 1.27 13.61
N VAL A 36 -5.77 1.38 13.67
CA VAL A 36 -6.58 0.68 14.66
C VAL A 36 -7.59 -0.22 13.96
N GLU A 37 -7.95 -1.32 14.62
CA GLU A 37 -9.09 -2.15 14.24
C GLU A 37 -10.40 -1.52 14.71
N SER A 38 -11.53 -2.01 14.16
CA SER A 38 -12.87 -1.50 14.47
C SER A 38 -13.29 -1.62 15.94
N ASP A 39 -12.61 -2.47 16.71
CA ASP A 39 -12.80 -2.62 18.17
C ASP A 39 -11.90 -1.67 19.00
N GLY A 40 -11.06 -0.88 18.33
CA GLY A 40 -10.14 0.07 18.93
C GLY A 40 -8.74 -0.50 19.22
N GLN A 41 -8.44 -1.75 18.87
CA GLN A 41 -7.10 -2.30 19.07
C GLN A 41 -6.07 -1.62 18.16
N ASP A 42 -4.96 -1.18 18.73
CA ASP A 42 -3.82 -0.63 17.97
C ASP A 42 -3.05 -1.78 17.30
N VAL A 43 -3.07 -1.79 15.97
CA VAL A 43 -2.42 -2.80 15.12
C VAL A 43 -1.28 -2.22 14.28
N THR A 44 -0.87 -0.99 14.57
CA THR A 44 0.11 -0.21 13.80
C THR A 44 1.38 -1.00 13.46
N ALA A 45 1.99 -1.67 14.44
CA ALA A 45 3.24 -2.40 14.25
C ALA A 45 3.13 -3.52 13.21
N ARG A 46 2.00 -4.22 13.15
CA ARG A 46 1.79 -5.31 12.17
C ARG A 46 1.65 -4.76 10.76
N TYR A 47 0.97 -3.63 10.60
CA TYR A 47 0.81 -2.96 9.31
C TYR A 47 2.11 -2.31 8.83
N GLN A 48 2.92 -1.74 9.73
CA GLN A 48 4.28 -1.28 9.40
C GLN A 48 5.15 -2.46 8.92
N LEU A 49 5.09 -3.61 9.61
CA LEU A 49 5.77 -4.83 9.16
C LEU A 49 5.29 -5.27 7.77
N ALA A 50 3.97 -5.25 7.53
CA ALA A 50 3.40 -5.58 6.22
C ALA A 50 3.99 -4.71 5.10
N ALA A 51 4.14 -3.40 5.32
CA ALA A 51 4.76 -2.50 4.37
C ALA A 51 6.22 -2.89 4.07
N TRP A 52 7.02 -3.14 5.10
CA TRP A 52 8.42 -3.58 4.95
C TRP A 52 8.54 -4.90 4.20
N LEU A 53 7.68 -5.87 4.48
CA LEU A 53 7.68 -7.17 3.79
C LEU A 53 7.28 -7.04 2.32
N ALA A 54 6.35 -6.14 2.00
CA ALA A 54 5.98 -5.83 0.62
C ALA A 54 7.14 -5.19 -0.15
N LEU A 55 7.82 -4.21 0.46
CA LEU A 55 9.01 -3.59 -0.12
C LEU A 55 10.11 -4.62 -0.35
N LYS A 56 10.39 -5.46 0.65
CA LYS A 56 11.39 -6.52 0.55
C LYS A 56 11.09 -7.46 -0.61
N ALA A 57 9.84 -7.96 -0.70
CA ALA A 57 9.44 -8.85 -1.79
C ALA A 57 9.58 -8.17 -3.17
N ALA A 58 9.24 -6.89 -3.28
CA ALA A 58 9.41 -6.14 -4.52
C ALA A 58 10.89 -5.98 -4.91
N GLN A 59 11.77 -5.70 -3.94
CA GLN A 59 13.21 -5.56 -4.19
C GLN A 59 13.89 -6.88 -4.55
N GLU A 60 13.56 -7.97 -3.85
CA GLU A 60 14.10 -9.31 -4.14
C GLU A 60 13.74 -9.79 -5.55
N GLU A 61 12.58 -9.39 -6.05
CA GLU A 61 12.07 -9.72 -7.38
C GLU A 61 12.43 -8.66 -8.45
N GLY A 62 13.22 -7.64 -8.10
CA GLY A 62 13.61 -6.58 -9.03
C GLY A 62 12.45 -5.74 -9.58
N CYS A 63 11.34 -5.65 -8.85
CA CYS A 63 10.15 -4.93 -9.27
C CYS A 63 10.40 -3.41 -9.28
N THR A 64 10.01 -2.75 -10.38
CA THR A 64 10.07 -1.29 -10.54
C THR A 64 8.69 -0.63 -10.50
N ALA A 65 7.62 -1.43 -10.57
CA ALA A 65 6.25 -1.02 -10.38
C ALA A 65 5.45 -2.01 -9.53
N ALA A 66 4.37 -1.53 -8.91
CA ALA A 66 3.40 -2.31 -8.15
C ALA A 66 1.98 -1.89 -8.51
N LEU A 67 1.11 -2.87 -8.77
CA LEU A 67 -0.33 -2.69 -8.94
C LEU A 67 -1.04 -3.11 -7.65
N LEU A 68 -1.71 -2.17 -6.99
CA LEU A 68 -2.31 -2.35 -5.66
C LEU A 68 -3.82 -2.07 -5.67
N THR A 69 -4.55 -2.76 -4.79
CA THR A 69 -5.99 -2.51 -4.58
C THR A 69 -6.20 -1.29 -3.67
N ASP A 70 -7.06 -0.37 -4.10
CA ASP A 70 -7.33 0.88 -3.39
C ASP A 70 -8.22 0.71 -2.13
N GLY A 71 -8.21 1.72 -1.24
CA GLY A 71 -9.06 1.77 -0.04
C GLY A 71 -8.50 1.07 1.20
N SER A 72 -7.56 0.13 1.04
CA SER A 72 -6.91 -0.57 2.18
C SER A 72 -5.97 0.36 2.95
N PRO A 73 -5.86 0.25 4.30
CA PRO A 73 -4.84 0.95 5.09
C PRO A 73 -3.40 0.52 4.75
N THR A 74 -3.23 -0.59 4.01
CA THR A 74 -1.94 -1.10 3.54
C THR A 74 -1.68 -0.74 2.10
N CYS A 75 -2.59 -1.16 1.21
CA CYS A 75 -2.39 -1.13 -0.24
C CYS A 75 -3.01 0.09 -0.92
N GLY A 76 -3.87 0.84 -0.23
CA GLY A 76 -4.53 2.03 -0.77
C GLY A 76 -3.52 2.98 -1.40
N SER A 77 -3.72 3.37 -2.65
CA SER A 77 -2.73 4.14 -3.40
C SER A 77 -3.24 5.53 -3.78
N GLN A 78 -4.55 5.66 -4.02
CA GLN A 78 -5.22 6.94 -4.31
C GLN A 78 -6.09 7.43 -3.16
N PHE A 79 -6.78 6.50 -2.50
CA PHE A 79 -7.63 6.78 -1.35
C PHE A 79 -7.54 5.68 -0.28
N ILE A 80 -7.89 6.08 0.94
CA ILE A 80 -8.03 5.23 2.13
C ILE A 80 -9.30 5.65 2.88
N TYR A 81 -9.79 4.80 3.79
CA TYR A 81 -10.85 5.21 4.72
C TYR A 81 -10.34 6.28 5.70
N ASP A 82 -11.26 7.09 6.21
CA ASP A 82 -10.90 8.30 6.97
C ASP A 82 -10.45 8.05 8.42
N GLY A 83 -10.70 6.84 8.95
CA GLY A 83 -10.39 6.44 10.32
C GLY A 83 -11.58 6.47 11.27
N THR A 84 -12.78 6.79 10.78
CA THR A 84 -14.00 6.90 11.58
C THR A 84 -14.91 5.67 11.50
N PHE A 85 -14.57 4.67 10.67
CA PHE A 85 -15.35 3.44 10.48
C PHE A 85 -16.81 3.66 10.02
N ASN A 86 -17.10 4.81 9.40
CA ASN A 86 -18.43 5.13 8.83
C ASN A 86 -18.50 4.91 7.31
N GLY A 87 -17.44 4.35 6.71
CA GLY A 87 -17.32 4.11 5.27
C GLY A 87 -16.90 5.32 4.43
N GLN A 88 -16.62 6.48 5.04
CA GLN A 88 -16.08 7.64 4.34
C GLN A 88 -14.63 7.43 3.91
N ARG A 89 -14.32 7.95 2.73
CA ARG A 89 -13.02 7.83 2.09
C ARG A 89 -12.38 9.21 1.98
N LYS A 90 -11.06 9.25 2.06
CA LYS A 90 -10.26 10.46 1.83
C LYS A 90 -9.12 10.17 0.86
N PRO A 91 -8.64 11.19 0.12
CA PRO A 91 -7.39 11.08 -0.62
C PRO A 91 -6.25 10.70 0.32
N GLY A 92 -5.41 9.76 -0.10
CA GLY A 92 -4.30 9.28 0.72
C GLY A 92 -3.83 7.89 0.29
N ALA A 93 -2.73 7.46 0.90
CA ALA A 93 -2.14 6.14 0.64
C ALA A 93 -2.03 5.33 1.93
N GLY A 94 -2.11 4.01 1.82
CA GLY A 94 -1.78 3.06 2.86
C GLY A 94 -0.27 2.91 3.05
N VAL A 95 0.12 2.16 4.09
CA VAL A 95 1.53 2.05 4.52
C VAL A 95 2.44 1.42 3.47
N ALA A 96 2.01 0.37 2.76
CA ALA A 96 2.82 -0.28 1.73
C ALA A 96 2.92 0.60 0.48
N ALA A 97 1.81 1.19 0.04
CA ALA A 97 1.82 2.11 -1.11
C ALA A 97 2.73 3.32 -0.87
N ALA A 98 2.70 3.91 0.33
CA ALA A 98 3.56 5.02 0.70
C ALA A 98 5.05 4.60 0.71
N LEU A 99 5.37 3.46 1.34
CA LEU A 99 6.75 2.98 1.45
C LEU A 99 7.35 2.58 0.09
N LEU A 100 6.58 1.89 -0.76
CA LEU A 100 7.03 1.52 -2.11
C LEU A 100 7.41 2.76 -2.94
N ARG A 101 6.57 3.81 -2.89
CA ARG A 101 6.85 5.10 -3.56
C ARG A 101 8.12 5.77 -3.02
N GLU A 102 8.31 5.76 -1.71
CA GLU A 102 9.50 6.33 -1.06
C GLU A 102 10.80 5.65 -1.55
N TYR A 103 10.74 4.36 -1.85
CA TYR A 103 11.87 3.58 -2.35
C TYR A 103 11.94 3.50 -3.90
N GLY A 104 11.23 4.37 -4.61
CA GLY A 104 11.33 4.51 -6.06
C GLY A 104 10.55 3.49 -6.87
N ILE A 105 9.65 2.71 -6.25
CA ILE A 105 8.75 1.80 -6.96
C ILE A 105 7.51 2.58 -7.38
N THR A 106 7.17 2.53 -8.66
CA THR A 106 6.00 3.22 -9.20
C THR A 106 4.73 2.47 -8.78
N VAL A 107 3.80 3.13 -8.10
CA VAL A 107 2.58 2.48 -7.58
C VAL A 107 1.35 2.94 -8.36
N PHE A 108 0.63 1.96 -8.89
CA PHE A 108 -0.65 2.12 -9.59
C PHE A 108 -1.79 1.47 -8.79
N SER A 109 -2.99 2.02 -8.91
CA SER A 109 -4.20 1.32 -8.48
C SER A 109 -4.76 0.42 -9.58
N GLU A 110 -5.65 -0.50 -9.21
CA GLU A 110 -6.47 -1.27 -10.17
C GLU A 110 -7.34 -0.39 -11.10
N GLN A 111 -7.59 0.87 -10.73
CA GLN A 111 -8.30 1.85 -11.58
C GLN A 111 -7.35 2.53 -12.59
N GLN A 112 -6.03 2.36 -12.42
CA GLN A 112 -4.99 2.96 -13.24
C GLN A 112 -4.35 1.94 -14.21
N LEU A 113 -5.09 0.88 -14.57
CA LEU A 113 -4.62 -0.11 -15.54
C LEU A 113 -4.16 0.50 -16.87
N PRO A 114 -4.89 1.45 -17.50
CA PRO A 114 -4.42 2.08 -18.74
C PRO A 114 -3.08 2.82 -18.57
N GLN A 115 -2.88 3.49 -17.44
CA GLN A 115 -1.65 4.22 -17.12
C GLN A 115 -0.48 3.26 -16.87
N LEU A 116 -0.73 2.13 -16.21
CA LEU A 116 0.26 1.07 -16.04
C LEU A 116 0.71 0.51 -17.40
N LEU A 117 -0.23 0.19 -18.29
CA LEU A 117 0.09 -0.32 -19.63
C LEU A 117 0.93 0.68 -20.43
N ALA A 118 0.52 1.96 -20.46
CA ALA A 118 1.28 3.00 -21.14
C ALA A 118 2.68 3.21 -20.53
N TRP A 119 2.82 3.07 -19.22
CA TRP A 119 4.11 3.14 -18.53
C TRP A 119 5.02 1.96 -18.90
N MET A 120 4.46 0.74 -19.04
CA MET A 120 5.21 -0.44 -19.47
C MET A 120 5.72 -0.29 -20.92
N GLU A 121 4.87 0.13 -21.84
CA GLU A 121 5.23 0.34 -23.26
C GLU A 121 6.39 1.35 -23.43
N GLN A 122 6.38 2.44 -22.65
CA GLN A 122 7.45 3.43 -22.65
C GLN A 122 8.78 2.83 -22.20
N ARG A 123 8.76 2.00 -21.15
CA ARG A 123 9.98 1.38 -20.61
C ARG A 123 10.59 0.32 -21.52
N GLU A 124 9.76 -0.43 -22.22
CA GLU A 124 10.24 -1.39 -23.24
C GLU A 124 10.91 -0.64 -24.40
N SER A 125 10.33 0.49 -24.81
CA SER A 125 10.91 1.34 -25.87
C SER A 125 12.26 1.97 -25.47
N ASP A 126 12.40 2.36 -24.20
CA ASP A 126 13.65 2.92 -23.66
C ASP A 126 14.76 1.85 -23.57
N ASP A 127 14.42 0.58 -23.31
CA ASP A 127 15.39 -0.53 -23.23
C ASP A 127 15.85 -0.98 -24.63
N ASP A 128 14.94 -1.03 -25.61
CA ASP A 128 15.25 -1.36 -27.02
C ASP A 128 16.11 -0.30 -27.74
N SER A 129 16.23 0.90 -27.16
CA SER A 129 16.99 2.01 -27.75
C SER A 129 18.40 2.20 -27.17
N MET A 130 18.82 1.33 -26.23
CA MET A 130 20.18 1.27 -25.66
C MET A 130 21.06 0.22 -26.33
#